data_AF-A0A1F6G1K2-F1
#
_entry.id   AF-A0A1F6G1K2-F1
#
_cell.length_a   1.000
_cell.length_b   1.000
_cell.length_c   1.000
_cell.angle_alpha   90.00
_cell.angle_beta   90.00
_cell.angle_gamma   90.00
#
_symmetry.space_group_name_H-M   'P 1'
#
loop_
_entity.id
_entity.type
_entity.pdbx_description
1 polymer ?
#
loop_
_entity_poly.entity_id
_entity_poly.type
_entity_poly.pdbx_seq_one_letter_code
_entity_poly.pdbx_strand_id
1 'polypeptide(L)'
;MKKSAIILITLAFIVLGVVLGYLIWPKQLANNGQPNTNQPAVNQPITNNPEPTATTTEPEIITTDIDTSEWQTYRNEEYGFEVKYPGEWMVNTGRQKNIILTSPDYITVKSGGTNFLGEIYISIIDNNEGLDTEELFNSFDDTSSFWFSKYRYQRRAADGIEEIVFDHLKEAGTDYYRDITILNNKAFVLTVNYIYMYPDNSIKMIFNNIISAMNFPVIDFEYNAAQSRDTTRIAEVKQTQTALELYYVYYGSYPIVNNGVVLGETYNVLCDNGFRTSKDYCLKVYKEFKQDPLGGLDNYYIVYRSTEGGKNYQINFKLETDTSGDFKAGEWFANIKGIFPN
;
A
#
# COMPACT_ATOMS: atom_id res chain seq x y z
N MET A 1 14.24 -22.43 44.71
CA MET A 1 13.60 -21.19 45.21
C MET A 1 12.08 -21.30 45.02
N LYS A 2 11.26 -20.69 45.88
CA LYS A 2 9.79 -20.62 45.67
C LYS A 2 9.50 -19.72 44.45
N LYS A 3 8.54 -20.09 43.60
CA LYS A 3 8.23 -19.37 42.34
C LYS A 3 7.97 -17.86 42.55
N SER A 4 7.37 -17.49 43.69
CA SER A 4 7.14 -16.10 44.09
C SER A 4 8.42 -15.26 44.29
N ALA A 5 9.54 -15.88 44.70
CA ALA A 5 10.80 -15.17 44.87
C ALA A 5 11.46 -14.82 43.53
N ILE A 6 11.26 -15.65 42.50
CA ILE A 6 11.79 -15.40 41.15
C ILE A 6 11.06 -14.21 40.52
N ILE A 7 9.73 -14.17 40.60
CA ILE A 7 8.90 -13.09 40.05
C ILE A 7 9.28 -11.71 40.63
N LEU A 8 9.50 -11.61 41.93
CA LEU A 8 9.89 -10.37 42.60
C LEU A 8 11.28 -9.87 42.15
N ILE A 9 12.24 -10.78 41.95
CA ILE A 9 13.57 -10.41 41.46
C ILE A 9 13.49 -9.93 40.00
N THR A 10 12.72 -10.60 39.15
CA THR A 10 12.55 -10.19 37.74
C THR A 10 11.91 -8.80 37.63
N LEU A 11 10.88 -8.50 38.43
CA LEU A 11 10.26 -7.17 38.48
C LEU A 11 11.23 -6.07 38.95
N ALA A 12 12.08 -6.36 39.94
CA ALA A 12 13.08 -5.40 40.42
C ALA A 12 14.10 -5.01 39.32
N PHE A 13 14.55 -5.98 38.50
CA PHE A 13 15.46 -5.70 37.37
C PHE A 13 14.79 -4.90 36.25
N ILE A 14 13.50 -5.15 35.95
CA ILE A 14 12.76 -4.37 34.95
C ILE A 14 12.63 -2.91 35.40
N VAL A 15 12.28 -2.66 36.66
CA VAL A 15 12.19 -1.28 37.21
C VAL A 15 13.54 -0.59 37.20
N LEU A 16 14.63 -1.28 37.56
CA LEU A 16 15.99 -0.70 37.48
C LEU A 16 16.39 -0.35 36.05
N GLY A 17 16.07 -1.21 35.06
CA GLY A 17 16.35 -0.96 33.65
C GLY A 17 15.64 0.30 33.12
N VAL A 18 14.37 0.49 33.48
CA VAL A 18 13.58 1.68 33.08
C VAL A 18 14.14 2.95 33.72
N VAL A 19 14.50 2.92 35.02
CA VAL A 19 15.08 4.07 35.72
C VAL A 19 16.45 4.46 35.12
N LEU A 20 17.31 3.48 34.83
CA LEU A 20 18.61 3.74 34.20
C LEU A 20 18.46 4.26 32.76
N GLY A 21 17.52 3.72 31.98
CA GLY A 21 17.22 4.23 30.63
C GLY A 21 16.77 5.69 30.63
N TYR A 22 15.97 6.11 31.61
CA TYR A 22 15.49 7.49 31.73
C TYR A 22 16.60 8.49 32.13
N LEU A 23 17.62 8.03 32.86
CA LEU A 23 18.74 8.87 33.30
C LEU A 23 19.84 9.06 32.24
N ILE A 24 19.91 8.18 31.23
CA ILE A 24 20.97 8.17 30.20
C ILE A 24 20.52 8.84 28.89
N TRP A 25 19.24 9.21 28.75
CA TRP A 25 18.73 9.86 27.54
C TRP A 25 19.28 11.30 27.38
N PRO A 26 20.03 11.62 26.31
CA PRO A 26 20.61 12.95 26.14
C PRO A 26 19.53 13.99 25.80
N LYS A 27 19.31 14.95 26.70
CA LYS A 27 18.49 16.14 26.44
C LYS A 27 19.27 17.16 25.61
N GLN A 28 19.11 17.13 24.29
CA GLN A 28 19.54 18.22 23.40
C GLN A 28 18.49 18.60 22.36
N LEU A 29 17.45 19.32 22.80
CA LEU A 29 16.61 20.17 21.95
C LEU A 29 16.22 21.43 22.73
N ALA A 30 17.16 22.38 22.80
CA ALA A 30 16.91 23.77 23.18
C ALA A 30 18.12 24.65 22.82
N ASN A 31 18.10 25.25 21.62
CA ASN A 31 18.75 26.54 21.34
C ASN A 31 18.32 27.06 19.96
N ASN A 32 17.13 27.65 19.89
CA ASN A 32 16.82 28.63 18.85
C ASN A 32 17.45 29.97 19.28
N GLY A 33 18.42 30.46 18.51
CA GLY A 33 19.04 31.76 18.71
C GLY A 33 19.15 32.51 17.38
N GLN A 34 18.44 33.62 17.25
CA GLN A 34 18.53 34.51 16.08
C GLN A 34 19.95 35.10 15.93
N PRO A 35 20.40 35.37 14.69
CA PRO A 35 21.57 36.21 14.47
C PRO A 35 21.20 37.68 14.72
N ASN A 36 21.91 38.35 15.64
CA ASN A 36 21.83 39.80 15.82
C ASN A 36 23.16 40.49 15.49
N THR A 37 23.00 41.55 14.72
CA THR A 37 23.94 42.50 14.10
C THR A 37 25.03 43.15 14.97
N ASN A 38 26.09 43.65 14.30
CA ASN A 38 26.97 44.78 14.68
C ASN A 38 28.03 44.52 15.77
N GLN A 39 29.20 45.19 15.84
CA GLN A 39 29.96 46.08 14.93
C GLN A 39 31.32 46.39 15.65
N PRO A 40 32.51 46.23 15.03
CA PRO A 40 33.10 47.33 14.25
C PRO A 40 33.97 46.90 13.04
N ALA A 41 34.53 47.90 12.36
CA ALA A 41 35.47 47.77 11.23
C ALA A 41 36.91 48.18 11.63
N VAL A 42 37.90 47.61 10.94
CA VAL A 42 39.30 48.08 10.96
C VAL A 42 39.73 48.35 9.52
N ASN A 43 39.88 49.62 9.17
CA ASN A 43 40.44 50.05 7.88
C ASN A 43 41.97 50.04 7.93
N GLN A 44 42.63 49.30 7.04
CA GLN A 44 44.03 49.52 6.61
C GLN A 44 44.21 49.08 5.15
N PRO A 45 45.26 49.56 4.43
CA PRO A 45 45.08 50.07 3.08
C PRO A 45 45.28 49.07 1.93
N ILE A 46 44.75 49.48 0.76
CA ILE A 46 44.83 48.80 -0.52
C ILE A 46 46.29 48.78 -1.02
N THR A 47 46.80 47.60 -1.39
CA THR A 47 48.00 47.45 -2.22
C THR A 47 47.69 46.63 -3.46
N ASN A 48 47.96 47.20 -4.63
CA ASN A 48 47.67 46.57 -5.91
C ASN A 48 48.68 45.46 -6.22
N ASN A 49 48.20 44.24 -6.45
CA ASN A 49 48.99 43.14 -7.01
C ASN A 49 48.11 42.42 -8.05
N PRO A 50 48.63 42.03 -9.23
CA PRO A 50 47.80 41.49 -10.30
C PRO A 50 47.26 40.10 -9.97
N GLU A 51 46.03 39.88 -10.42
CA GLU A 51 45.20 38.72 -10.17
C GLU A 51 45.68 37.49 -10.97
N PRO A 52 45.81 36.30 -10.35
CA PRO A 52 45.98 35.06 -11.09
C PRO A 52 44.63 34.59 -11.63
N THR A 53 44.52 34.40 -12.94
CA THR A 53 43.30 33.94 -13.62
C THR A 53 42.83 32.59 -13.04
N ALA A 54 41.79 32.64 -12.21
CA ALA A 54 41.05 31.45 -11.81
C ALA A 54 40.01 31.12 -12.89
N THR A 55 40.17 29.99 -13.57
CA THR A 55 39.10 29.42 -14.40
C THR A 55 38.02 28.91 -13.46
N THR A 56 37.00 29.74 -13.19
CA THR A 56 35.77 29.29 -12.54
C THR A 56 35.02 28.40 -13.52
N THR A 57 35.22 27.08 -13.39
CA THR A 57 34.30 26.10 -13.98
C THR A 57 32.98 26.22 -13.25
N GLU A 58 32.01 26.88 -13.88
CA GLU A 58 30.61 26.87 -13.46
C GLU A 58 30.12 25.41 -13.38
N PRO A 59 29.41 25.00 -12.31
CA PRO A 59 28.89 23.64 -12.23
C PRO A 59 27.85 23.43 -13.33
N GLU A 60 28.24 22.68 -14.35
CA GLU A 60 27.37 22.27 -15.45
C GLU A 60 26.15 21.55 -14.87
N ILE A 61 24.97 22.18 -14.97
CA ILE A 61 23.72 21.55 -14.56
C ILE A 61 23.42 20.48 -15.60
N ILE A 62 23.84 19.25 -15.31
CA ILE A 62 23.55 18.10 -16.16
C ILE A 62 22.06 17.76 -16.03
N THR A 63 21.21 18.42 -16.81
CA THR A 63 19.86 17.96 -17.11
C THR A 63 19.99 16.68 -17.93
N THR A 64 20.10 15.55 -17.24
CA THR A 64 20.15 14.21 -17.83
C THR A 64 18.75 13.81 -18.28
N ASP A 65 18.28 14.42 -19.37
CA ASP A 65 17.15 13.89 -20.13
C ASP A 65 17.53 12.49 -20.61
N ILE A 66 16.97 11.46 -19.95
CA ILE A 66 17.09 10.09 -20.43
C ILE A 66 16.34 10.01 -21.75
N ASP A 67 16.97 9.40 -22.76
CA ASP A 67 16.28 9.07 -24.00
C ASP A 67 15.18 8.04 -23.69
N THR A 68 13.93 8.48 -23.83
CA THR A 68 12.73 7.65 -23.62
C THR A 68 12.05 7.24 -24.93
N SER A 69 12.71 7.44 -26.09
CA SER A 69 12.15 7.09 -27.40
C SER A 69 11.88 5.59 -27.56
N GLU A 70 12.81 4.74 -27.09
CA GLU A 70 12.70 3.27 -27.09
C GLU A 70 12.00 2.71 -25.83
N TRP A 71 11.31 3.55 -25.03
CA TRP A 71 10.57 3.06 -23.86
C TRP A 71 9.22 2.45 -24.26
N GLN A 72 8.95 1.26 -23.75
CA GLN A 72 7.66 0.59 -23.89
C GLN A 72 6.68 1.09 -22.82
N THR A 73 5.39 0.83 -23.03
CA THR A 73 4.32 1.22 -22.10
C THR A 73 3.58 -0.02 -21.59
N TYR A 74 3.53 -0.18 -20.27
CA TYR A 74 2.65 -1.11 -19.59
C TYR A 74 1.35 -0.39 -19.25
N ARG A 75 0.21 -1.01 -19.56
CA ARG A 75 -1.14 -0.48 -19.28
C ARG A 75 -1.85 -1.44 -18.33
N ASN A 76 -2.41 -0.90 -17.25
CA ASN A 76 -3.28 -1.64 -16.36
C ASN A 76 -4.74 -1.21 -16.60
N GLU A 77 -5.51 -2.05 -17.30
CA GLU A 77 -6.92 -1.77 -17.62
C GLU A 77 -7.85 -1.90 -16.39
N GLU A 78 -7.47 -2.67 -15.36
CA GLU A 78 -8.25 -2.83 -14.12
C GLU A 78 -8.21 -1.56 -13.26
N TYR A 79 -7.10 -0.82 -13.34
CA TYR A 79 -6.85 0.39 -12.53
C TYR A 79 -6.71 1.68 -13.34
N GLY A 80 -6.85 1.63 -14.66
CA GLY A 80 -6.82 2.80 -15.54
C GLY A 80 -5.52 3.61 -15.52
N PHE A 81 -4.36 2.97 -15.28
CA PHE A 81 -3.04 3.65 -15.29
C PHE A 81 -2.07 3.08 -16.32
N GLU A 82 -1.10 3.91 -16.70
CA GLU A 82 -0.02 3.60 -17.64
C GLU A 82 1.35 3.88 -17.01
N VAL A 83 2.32 3.03 -17.29
CA VAL A 83 3.70 3.15 -16.85
C VAL A 83 4.62 2.94 -18.05
N LYS A 84 5.49 3.91 -18.34
CA LYS A 84 6.57 3.71 -19.30
C LYS A 84 7.80 3.07 -18.63
N TYR A 85 8.53 2.23 -19.36
CA TYR A 85 9.76 1.58 -18.90
C TYR A 85 10.72 1.35 -20.08
N PRO A 86 12.04 1.20 -19.86
CA PRO A 86 13.00 0.97 -20.95
C PRO A 86 12.70 -0.33 -21.71
N GLY A 87 12.67 -0.31 -23.04
CA GLY A 87 12.17 -1.44 -23.85
C GLY A 87 12.93 -2.77 -23.75
N GLU A 88 14.19 -2.74 -23.27
CA GLU A 88 15.00 -3.94 -23.02
C GLU A 88 14.69 -4.59 -21.64
N TRP A 89 13.97 -3.91 -20.75
CA TRP A 89 13.66 -4.43 -19.42
C TRP A 89 12.50 -5.43 -19.47
N MET A 90 12.61 -6.48 -18.66
CA MET A 90 11.51 -7.44 -18.50
C MET A 90 10.45 -6.90 -17.54
N VAL A 91 9.18 -7.07 -17.91
CA VAL A 91 8.03 -6.84 -17.02
C VAL A 91 7.49 -8.17 -16.53
N ASN A 92 7.41 -8.36 -15.22
CA ASN A 92 6.80 -9.53 -14.60
C ASN A 92 5.59 -9.10 -13.75
N THR A 93 4.40 -9.42 -14.22
CA THR A 93 3.13 -9.25 -13.49
C THR A 93 2.84 -10.51 -12.67
N GLY A 94 3.15 -10.46 -11.38
CA GLY A 94 3.00 -11.60 -10.48
C GLY A 94 1.56 -11.81 -9.99
N ARG A 95 1.36 -12.83 -9.14
CA ARG A 95 0.17 -12.87 -8.27
C ARG A 95 0.24 -11.70 -7.27
N GLN A 96 -0.92 -11.22 -6.80
CA GLN A 96 -1.07 -10.15 -5.81
C GLN A 96 -0.75 -8.71 -6.32
N LYS A 97 -1.25 -8.32 -7.51
CA LYS A 97 -1.27 -6.91 -7.98
C LYS A 97 0.12 -6.21 -7.95
N ASN A 98 1.16 -6.97 -8.30
CA ASN A 98 2.56 -6.53 -8.31
C ASN A 98 3.12 -6.58 -9.73
N ILE A 99 3.79 -5.50 -10.13
CA ILE A 99 4.58 -5.39 -11.37
C ILE A 99 6.05 -5.28 -10.95
N ILE A 100 6.90 -6.14 -11.48
CA ILE A 100 8.35 -6.11 -11.27
C ILE A 100 8.98 -5.74 -12.60
N LEU A 101 9.83 -4.70 -12.57
CA LEU A 101 10.65 -4.29 -13.71
C LEU A 101 12.09 -4.72 -13.42
N THR A 102 12.66 -5.47 -14.35
CA THR A 102 13.96 -6.13 -14.21
C THR A 102 14.86 -5.75 -15.38
N SER A 103 16.02 -5.14 -15.13
CA SER A 103 16.98 -4.83 -16.20
C SER A 103 17.66 -6.10 -16.74
N PRO A 104 18.22 -6.07 -17.98
CA PRO A 104 18.99 -7.18 -18.52
C PRO A 104 20.19 -7.60 -17.67
N ASP A 105 20.79 -6.65 -16.95
CA ASP A 105 21.98 -6.84 -16.12
C ASP A 105 21.64 -7.17 -14.65
N TYR A 106 20.35 -7.33 -14.31
CA TYR A 106 19.92 -7.58 -12.94
C TYR A 106 20.47 -8.89 -12.37
N ILE A 107 21.11 -8.78 -11.20
CA ILE A 107 21.57 -9.93 -10.42
C ILE A 107 20.65 -10.13 -9.21
N THR A 108 20.01 -11.30 -9.11
CA THR A 108 19.11 -11.68 -8.01
C THR A 108 19.71 -11.39 -6.63
N VAL A 109 19.19 -10.37 -5.96
CA VAL A 109 19.56 -10.01 -4.59
C VAL A 109 18.87 -10.96 -3.61
N LYS A 110 19.60 -11.39 -2.56
CA LYS A 110 19.03 -12.17 -1.45
C LYS A 110 19.29 -11.46 -0.13
N SER A 111 18.25 -11.16 0.63
CA SER A 111 18.39 -10.58 1.97
C SER A 111 17.14 -10.86 2.82
N GLY A 112 17.32 -11.05 4.13
CA GLY A 112 16.22 -11.39 5.05
C GLY A 112 15.46 -12.68 4.73
N GLY A 113 16.06 -13.59 3.95
CA GLY A 113 15.39 -14.80 3.43
C GLY A 113 14.56 -14.59 2.15
N THR A 114 14.43 -13.35 1.67
CA THR A 114 13.72 -12.98 0.45
C THR A 114 14.67 -12.96 -0.75
N ASN A 115 14.21 -13.47 -1.90
CA ASN A 115 14.87 -13.29 -3.20
C ASN A 115 14.17 -12.15 -3.95
N PHE A 116 14.90 -11.10 -4.31
CA PHE A 116 14.40 -10.04 -5.17
C PHE A 116 14.59 -10.43 -6.64
N LEU A 117 13.62 -10.10 -7.48
CA LEU A 117 13.49 -10.56 -8.87
C LEU A 117 13.67 -9.42 -9.90
N GLY A 118 13.86 -8.19 -9.44
CA GLY A 118 14.16 -7.01 -10.24
C GLY A 118 14.56 -5.83 -9.34
N GLU A 119 14.89 -4.70 -9.96
CA GLU A 119 15.27 -3.46 -9.28
C GLU A 119 14.06 -2.66 -8.81
N ILE A 120 13.00 -2.62 -9.62
CA ILE A 120 11.85 -1.73 -9.40
C ILE A 120 10.58 -2.55 -9.24
N TYR A 121 9.86 -2.29 -8.15
CA TYR A 121 8.59 -2.93 -7.80
C TYR A 121 7.48 -1.88 -7.75
N ILE A 122 6.41 -2.10 -8.50
CA ILE A 122 5.18 -1.31 -8.43
C ILE A 122 4.10 -2.21 -7.84
N SER A 123 3.66 -1.90 -6.62
CA SER A 123 2.61 -2.63 -5.92
C SER A 123 1.35 -1.78 -5.83
N ILE A 124 0.20 -2.37 -6.21
CA ILE A 124 -1.11 -1.70 -6.16
C ILE A 124 -1.83 -2.12 -4.88
N ILE A 125 -2.32 -1.13 -4.13
CA ILE A 125 -3.06 -1.28 -2.89
C ILE A 125 -4.45 -0.67 -3.11
N ASP A 126 -5.51 -1.44 -2.88
CA ASP A 126 -6.89 -0.95 -2.98
C ASP A 126 -7.15 0.11 -1.89
N ASN A 127 -7.60 1.32 -2.27
CA ASN A 127 -7.99 2.38 -1.33
C ASN A 127 -9.51 2.55 -1.36
N ASN A 128 -10.21 1.43 -1.16
CA ASN A 128 -11.66 1.35 -1.30
C ASN A 128 -12.43 2.34 -0.39
N GLU A 129 -11.83 2.73 0.74
CA GLU A 129 -12.37 3.70 1.70
C GLU A 129 -12.05 5.18 1.39
N GLY A 130 -11.21 5.47 0.38
CA GLY A 130 -10.86 6.86 0.01
C GLY A 130 -9.93 7.57 1.01
N LEU A 131 -9.17 6.81 1.80
CA LEU A 131 -8.34 7.32 2.89
C LEU A 131 -7.18 8.20 2.39
N ASP A 132 -6.68 9.11 3.23
CA ASP A 132 -5.36 9.72 3.00
C ASP A 132 -4.26 8.66 3.12
N THR A 133 -3.11 8.88 2.47
CA THR A 133 -2.06 7.84 2.39
C THR A 133 -1.55 7.42 3.75
N GLU A 134 -1.38 8.38 4.67
CA GLU A 134 -0.92 8.10 6.02
C GLU A 134 -1.96 7.32 6.83
N GLU A 135 -3.26 7.61 6.66
CA GLU A 135 -4.36 6.87 7.29
C GLU A 135 -4.45 5.43 6.78
N LEU A 136 -4.35 5.24 5.46
CA LEU A 136 -4.36 3.92 4.83
C LEU A 136 -3.21 3.05 5.37
N PHE A 137 -1.98 3.57 5.41
CA PHE A 137 -0.83 2.82 5.91
C PHE A 137 -0.90 2.57 7.42
N ASN A 138 -1.42 3.52 8.20
CA ASN A 138 -1.66 3.34 9.63
C ASN A 138 -2.75 2.27 9.92
N SER A 139 -3.59 1.91 8.95
CA SER A 139 -4.57 0.82 9.09
C SER A 139 -3.97 -0.59 9.00
N PHE A 140 -2.73 -0.73 8.51
CA PHE A 140 -2.10 -2.03 8.30
C PHE A 140 -1.45 -2.58 9.57
N ASP A 141 -1.71 -3.85 9.91
CA ASP A 141 -1.10 -4.56 11.04
C ASP A 141 0.31 -5.08 10.71
N ASP A 142 1.14 -4.22 10.11
CA ASP A 142 2.53 -4.53 9.73
C ASP A 142 3.49 -3.35 9.98
N THR A 143 4.73 -3.47 9.52
CA THR A 143 5.78 -2.46 9.78
C THR A 143 5.58 -1.13 9.04
N SER A 144 4.70 -1.09 8.03
CA SER A 144 4.45 0.08 7.19
C SER A 144 3.62 1.16 7.89
N SER A 145 2.76 0.76 8.84
CA SER A 145 2.08 1.67 9.78
C SER A 145 3.02 2.57 10.60
N PHE A 146 4.30 2.20 10.72
CA PHE A 146 5.30 3.01 11.41
C PHE A 146 6.17 3.86 10.48
N TRP A 147 6.02 3.79 9.15
CA TRP A 147 6.94 4.48 8.23
C TRP A 147 6.85 6.00 8.34
N PHE A 148 5.64 6.54 8.41
CA PHE A 148 5.36 7.98 8.50
C PHE A 148 5.86 8.62 9.80
N SER A 149 5.88 7.85 10.90
CA SER A 149 6.40 8.32 12.20
C SER A 149 7.91 8.08 12.37
N LYS A 150 8.49 7.14 11.63
CA LYS A 150 9.90 6.74 11.76
C LYS A 150 10.84 7.45 10.78
N TYR A 151 10.39 7.77 9.58
CA TYR A 151 11.23 8.28 8.49
C TYR A 151 10.79 9.66 8.02
N ARG A 152 11.75 10.44 7.51
CA ARG A 152 11.44 11.70 6.84
C ARG A 152 10.93 11.40 5.43
N TYR A 153 9.93 12.16 5.01
CA TYR A 153 9.36 12.10 3.68
C TYR A 153 9.15 13.50 3.11
N GLN A 154 9.01 13.58 1.79
CA GLN A 154 8.48 14.75 1.09
C GLN A 154 7.03 14.44 0.69
N ARG A 155 6.13 15.41 0.80
CA ARG A 155 4.75 15.31 0.30
C ARG A 155 4.55 16.36 -0.79
N ARG A 156 4.00 15.93 -1.92
CA ARG A 156 3.66 16.75 -3.08
C ARG A 156 2.25 16.35 -3.54
N ALA A 157 1.63 17.18 -4.38
CA ALA A 157 0.38 16.83 -5.03
C ALA A 157 0.34 17.49 -6.41
N ALA A 158 -0.09 16.72 -7.42
CA ALA A 158 -0.28 17.18 -8.79
C ALA A 158 -1.50 16.47 -9.39
N ASP A 159 -2.34 17.21 -10.11
CA ASP A 159 -3.50 16.69 -10.85
C ASP A 159 -4.45 15.77 -10.05
N GLY A 160 -4.59 16.02 -8.74
CA GLY A 160 -5.43 15.25 -7.82
C GLY A 160 -4.78 14.00 -7.21
N ILE A 161 -3.52 13.72 -7.55
CA ILE A 161 -2.72 12.62 -7.02
C ILE A 161 -1.82 13.16 -5.90
N GLU A 162 -1.91 12.57 -4.71
CA GLU A 162 -0.94 12.78 -3.63
C GLU A 162 0.30 11.94 -3.91
N GLU A 163 1.47 12.58 -3.87
CA GLU A 163 2.78 11.94 -3.99
C GLU A 163 3.53 12.04 -2.67
N ILE A 164 4.00 10.90 -2.14
CA ILE A 164 4.84 10.85 -0.95
C ILE A 164 6.15 10.13 -1.26
N VAL A 165 7.28 10.81 -1.09
CA VAL A 165 8.61 10.31 -1.40
C VAL A 165 9.41 10.06 -0.13
N PHE A 166 9.91 8.83 0.02
CA PHE A 166 10.89 8.42 1.01
C PHE A 166 12.18 8.00 0.28
N ASP A 167 13.26 8.76 0.45
CA ASP A 167 14.58 8.40 -0.07
C ASP A 167 15.39 7.61 0.99
N HIS A 168 16.15 6.63 0.54
CA HIS A 168 17.18 5.92 1.30
C HIS A 168 16.70 5.24 2.59
N LEU A 169 15.54 4.58 2.52
CA LEU A 169 14.97 3.78 3.62
C LEU A 169 15.81 2.54 3.90
N LYS A 170 16.37 2.46 5.11
CA LYS A 170 17.04 1.26 5.62
C LYS A 170 16.08 0.41 6.45
N GLU A 171 15.68 -0.75 5.92
CA GLU A 171 14.85 -1.69 6.66
C GLU A 171 15.66 -2.44 7.74
N ALA A 172 15.05 -2.66 8.91
CA ALA A 172 15.74 -3.23 10.05
C ALA A 172 15.97 -4.74 9.84
N GLY A 173 17.21 -5.20 10.05
CA GLY A 173 17.58 -6.61 9.86
C GLY A 173 17.78 -7.04 8.40
N THR A 174 17.89 -6.08 7.46
CA THR A 174 18.18 -6.35 6.05
C THR A 174 19.46 -5.66 5.58
N ASP A 175 20.00 -6.10 4.45
CA ASP A 175 21.24 -5.57 3.86
C ASP A 175 21.01 -4.58 2.71
N TYR A 176 19.77 -4.45 2.22
CA TYR A 176 19.37 -3.48 1.19
C TYR A 176 18.84 -2.17 1.77
N TYR A 177 18.63 -1.21 0.88
CA TYR A 177 17.91 0.04 1.05
C TYR A 177 16.76 0.09 0.03
N ARG A 178 15.78 0.96 0.27
CA ARG A 178 14.73 1.28 -0.70
C ARG A 178 14.56 2.78 -0.86
N ASP A 179 14.33 3.22 -2.09
CA ASP A 179 13.70 4.51 -2.34
C ASP A 179 12.25 4.23 -2.74
N ILE A 180 11.29 4.90 -2.11
CA ILE A 180 9.86 4.63 -2.29
C ILE A 180 9.15 5.92 -2.67
N THR A 181 8.40 5.88 -3.76
CA THR A 181 7.40 6.90 -4.08
C THR A 181 6.02 6.27 -4.02
N ILE A 182 5.15 6.89 -3.24
CA ILE A 182 3.77 6.47 -3.04
C ILE A 182 2.88 7.46 -3.80
N LEU A 183 2.02 6.97 -4.70
CA LEU A 183 1.06 7.74 -5.46
C LEU A 183 -0.35 7.32 -5.05
N ASN A 184 -1.10 8.21 -4.41
CA ASN A 184 -2.47 7.97 -3.96
C ASN A 184 -3.44 8.85 -4.75
N ASN A 185 -4.36 8.22 -5.47
CA ASN A 185 -5.39 8.88 -6.27
C ASN A 185 -6.79 8.72 -5.66
N LYS A 186 -6.87 8.46 -4.36
CA LYS A 186 -8.07 8.12 -3.57
C LYS A 186 -8.75 6.79 -3.92
N ALA A 187 -8.67 6.31 -5.15
CA ALA A 187 -9.21 5.01 -5.54
C ALA A 187 -8.27 3.85 -5.15
N PHE A 188 -6.98 4.05 -5.34
CA PHE A 188 -5.93 3.11 -5.02
C PHE A 188 -4.62 3.85 -4.72
N VAL A 189 -3.66 3.09 -4.21
CA VAL A 189 -2.30 3.56 -3.99
C VAL A 189 -1.32 2.69 -4.77
N LEU A 190 -0.45 3.34 -5.55
CA LEU A 190 0.74 2.71 -6.09
C LEU A 190 1.92 2.96 -5.15
N THR A 191 2.67 1.92 -4.79
CA THR A 191 4.00 2.10 -4.21
C THR A 191 5.04 1.69 -5.26
N VAL A 192 5.87 2.65 -5.67
CA VAL A 192 6.99 2.46 -6.59
C VAL A 192 8.26 2.38 -5.74
N ASN A 193 8.90 1.21 -5.72
CA ASN A 193 10.02 0.90 -4.85
C ASN A 193 11.25 0.59 -5.72
N TYR A 194 12.32 1.37 -5.61
CA TYR A 194 13.65 0.99 -6.11
C TYR A 194 14.42 0.32 -4.97
N ILE A 195 14.80 -0.96 -5.14
CA ILE A 195 15.46 -1.77 -4.11
C ILE A 195 16.93 -2.01 -4.49
N TYR A 196 17.86 -1.68 -3.60
CA TYR A 196 19.30 -1.77 -3.89
C TYR A 196 20.14 -2.11 -2.66
N MET A 197 21.22 -2.88 -2.84
CA MET A 197 22.28 -3.01 -1.81
C MET A 197 23.31 -1.89 -1.92
N TYR A 198 23.63 -1.49 -3.16
CA TYR A 198 24.53 -0.40 -3.50
C TYR A 198 23.77 0.50 -4.48
N PRO A 199 23.72 1.83 -4.26
CA PRO A 199 22.95 2.73 -5.12
C PRO A 199 23.59 2.80 -6.51
N ASP A 200 22.75 2.66 -7.55
CA ASP A 200 23.11 2.90 -8.94
C ASP A 200 22.38 4.15 -9.43
N ASN A 201 23.15 5.17 -9.81
CA ASN A 201 22.59 6.45 -10.25
C ASN A 201 21.77 6.30 -11.55
N SER A 202 22.16 5.39 -12.45
CA SER A 202 21.47 5.12 -13.71
C SER A 202 20.09 4.51 -13.43
N ILE A 203 20.03 3.53 -12.52
CA ILE A 203 18.77 2.92 -12.10
C ILE A 203 17.90 3.91 -11.31
N LYS A 204 18.49 4.74 -10.43
CA LYS A 204 17.75 5.82 -9.72
C LYS A 204 17.17 6.84 -10.70
N MET A 205 17.90 7.21 -11.76
CA MET A 205 17.39 8.11 -12.80
C MET A 205 16.26 7.46 -13.61
N ILE A 206 16.37 6.17 -13.94
CA ILE A 206 15.29 5.40 -14.59
C ILE A 206 14.04 5.34 -13.68
N PHE A 207 14.21 5.03 -12.39
CA PHE A 207 13.14 5.05 -11.38
C PHE A 207 12.42 6.40 -11.31
N ASN A 208 13.18 7.50 -11.23
CA ASN A 208 12.60 8.85 -11.22
C ASN A 208 11.81 9.13 -12.51
N ASN A 209 12.33 8.74 -13.69
CA ASN A 209 11.64 8.93 -14.97
C ASN A 209 10.39 8.03 -15.11
N ILE A 210 10.41 6.80 -14.58
CA ILE A 210 9.24 5.93 -14.51
C ILE A 210 8.11 6.60 -13.72
N ILE A 211 8.42 7.21 -12.57
CA ILE A 211 7.47 7.97 -11.75
C ILE A 211 6.95 9.19 -12.51
N SER A 212 7.86 10.02 -13.07
CA SER A 212 7.49 11.23 -13.81
C SER A 212 6.70 10.96 -15.09
N ALA A 213 6.79 9.74 -15.64
CA ALA A 213 6.05 9.30 -16.83
C ALA A 213 4.81 8.45 -16.49
N MET A 214 4.46 8.26 -15.21
CA MET A 214 3.19 7.61 -14.86
C MET A 214 2.01 8.48 -15.27
N ASN A 215 1.04 7.86 -15.94
CA ASN A 215 -0.13 8.54 -16.47
C ASN A 215 -1.41 7.88 -15.96
N PHE A 216 -2.37 8.72 -15.57
CA PHE A 216 -3.67 8.34 -15.02
C PHE A 216 -4.76 8.95 -15.91
N PRO A 217 -5.01 8.40 -17.12
CA PRO A 217 -5.87 9.01 -18.13
C PRO A 217 -7.36 9.20 -17.73
N VAL A 218 -7.79 8.62 -16.61
CA VAL A 218 -9.16 8.77 -16.07
C VAL A 218 -9.12 9.66 -14.83
N ILE A 219 -9.41 10.96 -15.00
CA ILE A 219 -9.33 12.00 -13.95
C ILE A 219 -10.69 12.20 -13.24
N ASP A 220 -11.38 11.11 -12.93
CA ASP A 220 -12.52 11.12 -12.02
C ASP A 220 -12.22 10.17 -10.86
N PHE A 221 -11.64 10.73 -9.79
CA PHE A 221 -11.13 9.97 -8.66
C PHE A 221 -12.24 9.35 -7.81
N GLU A 222 -13.41 10.00 -7.73
CA GLU A 222 -14.59 9.44 -7.05
C GLU A 222 -15.12 8.24 -7.84
N TYR A 223 -15.21 8.37 -9.17
CA TYR A 223 -15.60 7.28 -10.07
C TYR A 223 -14.60 6.11 -10.06
N ASN A 224 -13.30 6.38 -10.08
CA ASN A 224 -12.26 5.35 -9.99
C ASN A 224 -12.36 4.59 -8.65
N ALA A 225 -12.63 5.29 -7.54
CA ALA A 225 -12.79 4.67 -6.22
C ALA A 225 -14.04 3.79 -6.18
N ALA A 226 -15.13 4.26 -6.78
CA ALA A 226 -16.37 3.49 -6.96
C ALA A 226 -16.14 2.23 -7.83
N GLN A 227 -15.40 2.34 -8.94
CA GLN A 227 -15.06 1.21 -9.82
C GLN A 227 -14.16 0.18 -9.13
N SER A 228 -13.21 0.63 -8.30
CA SER A 228 -12.36 -0.24 -7.48
C SER A 228 -13.17 -1.00 -6.41
N ARG A 229 -14.08 -0.29 -5.73
CA ARG A 229 -15.05 -0.92 -4.80
C ARG A 229 -15.93 -1.94 -5.50
N ASP A 230 -16.48 -1.62 -6.67
CA ASP A 230 -17.33 -2.54 -7.45
C ASP A 230 -16.58 -3.79 -7.90
N THR A 231 -15.34 -3.63 -8.38
CA THR A 231 -14.46 -4.75 -8.72
C THR A 231 -14.18 -5.64 -7.51
N THR A 232 -13.93 -5.02 -6.34
CA THR A 232 -13.78 -5.71 -5.05
C THR A 232 -15.05 -6.46 -4.66
N ARG A 233 -16.23 -5.84 -4.74
CA ARG A 233 -17.54 -6.48 -4.44
C ARG A 233 -17.80 -7.69 -5.32
N ILE A 234 -17.58 -7.57 -6.62
CA ILE A 234 -17.74 -8.69 -7.58
C ILE A 234 -16.79 -9.83 -7.23
N ALA A 235 -15.53 -9.54 -6.86
CA ALA A 235 -14.58 -10.55 -6.43
C ALA A 235 -14.99 -11.22 -5.11
N GLU A 236 -15.43 -10.45 -4.12
CA GLU A 236 -15.93 -10.95 -2.83
C GLU A 236 -17.18 -11.83 -2.98
N VAL A 237 -18.12 -11.45 -3.85
CA VAL A 237 -19.30 -12.28 -4.19
C VAL A 237 -18.88 -13.60 -4.83
N LYS A 238 -17.98 -13.59 -5.83
CA LYS A 238 -17.47 -14.82 -6.48
C LYS A 238 -16.71 -15.74 -5.52
N GLN A 239 -15.92 -15.19 -4.60
CA GLN A 239 -15.29 -15.96 -3.53
C GLN A 239 -16.32 -16.54 -2.56
N THR A 240 -17.39 -15.79 -2.26
CA THR A 240 -18.47 -16.24 -1.37
C THR A 240 -19.26 -17.39 -2.00
N GLN A 241 -19.60 -17.32 -3.29
CA GLN A 241 -20.18 -18.44 -4.04
C GLN A 241 -19.28 -19.69 -3.93
N THR A 242 -17.97 -19.53 -4.18
CA THR A 242 -16.99 -20.63 -4.08
C THR A 242 -16.95 -21.26 -2.68
N ALA A 243 -16.96 -20.44 -1.62
CA ALA A 243 -16.96 -20.91 -0.24
C ALA A 243 -18.28 -21.60 0.14
N LEU A 244 -19.41 -21.15 -0.40
CA LEU A 244 -20.73 -21.77 -0.25
C LEU A 244 -20.81 -23.12 -0.95
N GLU A 245 -20.24 -23.29 -2.15
CA GLU A 245 -20.16 -24.59 -2.81
C GLU A 245 -19.29 -25.58 -2.01
N LEU A 246 -18.15 -25.14 -1.48
CA LEU A 246 -17.30 -25.96 -0.60
C LEU A 246 -18.01 -26.36 0.70
N TYR A 247 -18.86 -25.50 1.25
CA TYR A 247 -19.72 -25.82 2.38
C TYR A 247 -20.80 -26.84 1.98
N TYR A 248 -21.51 -26.63 0.88
CA TYR A 248 -22.56 -27.54 0.39
C TYR A 248 -22.03 -28.96 0.15
N VAL A 249 -20.84 -29.10 -0.43
CA VAL A 249 -20.17 -30.40 -0.64
C VAL A 249 -19.94 -31.17 0.67
N TYR A 250 -19.72 -30.47 1.79
CA TYR A 250 -19.50 -31.10 3.10
C TYR A 250 -20.79 -31.35 3.91
N TYR A 251 -21.79 -30.47 3.81
CA TYR A 251 -22.99 -30.51 4.67
C TYR A 251 -24.29 -30.87 3.93
N GLY A 252 -24.25 -31.05 2.61
CA GLY A 252 -25.43 -31.36 1.77
C GLY A 252 -26.48 -30.26 1.72
N SER A 253 -26.15 -29.06 2.21
CA SER A 253 -27.00 -27.86 2.24
C SER A 253 -26.13 -26.61 2.41
N TYR A 254 -26.60 -25.47 1.90
CA TYR A 254 -26.05 -24.16 2.23
C TYR A 254 -26.49 -23.73 3.64
N PRO A 255 -25.76 -22.84 4.34
CA PRO A 255 -26.11 -22.45 5.70
C PRO A 255 -27.52 -21.84 5.76
N ILE A 256 -28.40 -22.44 6.57
CA ILE A 256 -29.79 -21.99 6.73
C ILE A 256 -29.82 -20.80 7.70
N VAL A 257 -30.44 -19.70 7.28
CA VAL A 257 -30.60 -18.48 8.09
C VAL A 257 -32.06 -18.05 8.10
N ASN A 258 -32.60 -17.72 9.28
CA ASN A 258 -34.03 -17.37 9.44
C ASN A 258 -34.38 -16.00 8.83
N ASN A 259 -33.43 -15.07 8.88
CA ASN A 259 -33.46 -13.77 8.22
C ASN A 259 -32.19 -13.63 7.38
N GLY A 260 -32.20 -12.76 6.38
CA GLY A 260 -30.98 -12.46 5.62
C GLY A 260 -29.88 -11.90 6.53
N VAL A 261 -28.64 -12.34 6.31
CA VAL A 261 -27.48 -11.94 7.12
C VAL A 261 -26.58 -11.01 6.32
N VAL A 262 -26.15 -9.91 6.96
CA VAL A 262 -25.13 -9.02 6.42
C VAL A 262 -23.77 -9.64 6.64
N LEU A 263 -23.05 -9.90 5.54
CA LEU A 263 -21.70 -10.43 5.56
C LEU A 263 -20.69 -9.31 5.81
N GLY A 264 -19.69 -9.58 6.65
CA GLY A 264 -18.59 -8.64 6.95
C GLY A 264 -18.89 -7.57 7.99
N GLU A 265 -20.12 -7.48 8.51
CA GLU A 265 -20.49 -6.58 9.60
C GLU A 265 -20.84 -7.38 10.86
N THR A 266 -22.02 -8.01 10.89
CA THR A 266 -22.40 -8.92 11.99
C THR A 266 -21.80 -10.32 11.79
N TYR A 267 -21.73 -10.80 10.56
CA TYR A 267 -21.27 -12.16 10.24
C TYR A 267 -19.96 -12.12 9.45
N ASN A 268 -18.85 -12.25 10.17
CA ASN A 268 -17.50 -12.04 9.66
C ASN A 268 -16.80 -13.32 9.19
N VAL A 269 -17.41 -14.49 9.39
CA VAL A 269 -16.85 -15.76 8.91
C VAL A 269 -17.93 -16.77 8.52
N LEU A 270 -17.69 -17.49 7.42
CA LEU A 270 -18.34 -18.75 7.08
C LEU A 270 -17.39 -19.90 7.46
N CYS A 271 -17.81 -20.76 8.38
CA CYS A 271 -17.05 -21.91 8.82
C CYS A 271 -17.93 -23.17 8.94
N ASP A 272 -17.38 -24.26 9.48
CA ASP A 272 -18.05 -25.53 9.75
C ASP A 272 -19.37 -25.40 10.52
N ASN A 273 -19.49 -24.37 11.35
CA ASN A 273 -20.70 -24.05 12.12
C ASN A 273 -21.63 -23.04 11.41
N GLY A 274 -21.51 -22.87 10.09
CA GLY A 274 -22.25 -21.88 9.30
C GLY A 274 -21.67 -20.47 9.43
N PHE A 275 -22.52 -19.44 9.28
CA PHE A 275 -22.12 -18.04 9.48
C PHE A 275 -21.93 -17.72 10.97
N ARG A 276 -20.81 -17.07 11.32
CA ARG A 276 -20.46 -16.66 12.70
C ARG A 276 -19.90 -15.24 12.74
N THR A 277 -19.94 -14.65 13.94
CA THR A 277 -19.41 -13.31 14.26
C THR A 277 -17.88 -13.28 14.41
N SER A 278 -17.27 -14.40 14.83
CA SER A 278 -15.82 -14.58 14.96
C SER A 278 -15.42 -16.03 14.67
N LYS A 279 -14.11 -16.26 14.52
CA LYS A 279 -13.51 -17.58 14.21
C LYS A 279 -13.24 -18.48 15.42
N ASP A 280 -13.51 -18.01 16.63
CA ASP A 280 -13.06 -18.64 17.89
C ASP A 280 -13.63 -20.05 18.15
N TYR A 281 -14.70 -20.40 17.44
CA TYR A 281 -15.39 -21.70 17.52
C TYR A 281 -15.53 -22.38 16.14
N CYS A 282 -14.62 -22.10 15.22
CA CYS A 282 -14.59 -22.69 13.89
C CYS A 282 -13.46 -23.74 13.81
N LEU A 283 -13.80 -25.01 13.60
CA LEU A 283 -12.82 -26.07 13.32
C LEU A 283 -12.26 -25.98 11.89
N LYS A 284 -13.05 -25.40 10.96
CA LYS A 284 -12.66 -25.19 9.56
C LYS A 284 -13.33 -23.94 9.00
N VAL A 285 -12.54 -22.90 8.78
CA VAL A 285 -12.97 -21.68 8.07
C VAL A 285 -13.03 -21.94 6.57
N TYR A 286 -14.12 -21.51 5.92
CA TYR A 286 -14.28 -21.52 4.46
C TYR A 286 -14.02 -20.13 3.85
N LYS A 287 -14.46 -19.06 4.52
CA LYS A 287 -14.19 -17.67 4.12
C LYS A 287 -14.34 -16.72 5.31
N GLU A 288 -13.39 -15.79 5.48
CA GLU A 288 -13.57 -14.58 6.30
C GLU A 288 -14.13 -13.47 5.38
N PHE A 289 -15.01 -12.62 5.94
CA PHE A 289 -15.66 -11.51 5.26
C PHE A 289 -15.16 -10.18 5.83
N LYS A 290 -15.05 -9.16 4.97
CA LYS A 290 -14.78 -7.78 5.35
C LYS A 290 -16.05 -6.96 5.18
N GLN A 291 -16.22 -5.91 5.99
CA GLN A 291 -17.32 -4.96 5.82
C GLN A 291 -17.19 -4.26 4.46
N ASP A 292 -18.31 -3.95 3.81
CA ASP A 292 -18.26 -3.05 2.66
C ASP A 292 -17.92 -1.63 3.14
N PRO A 293 -16.96 -0.93 2.51
CA PRO A 293 -16.59 0.45 2.85
C PRO A 293 -17.78 1.41 2.96
N LEU A 294 -18.81 1.21 2.13
CA LEU A 294 -20.02 2.05 2.10
C LEU A 294 -21.22 1.39 2.79
N GLY A 295 -21.06 0.21 3.39
CA GLY A 295 -22.15 -0.56 4.01
C GLY A 295 -22.92 0.27 5.04
N GLY A 296 -22.20 0.81 6.03
CA GLY A 296 -22.77 1.63 7.10
C GLY A 296 -23.21 3.05 6.71
N LEU A 297 -22.90 3.50 5.49
CA LEU A 297 -23.20 4.85 5.00
C LEU A 297 -24.39 4.87 4.04
N ASP A 298 -24.37 4.00 3.02
CA ASP A 298 -25.31 4.03 1.88
C ASP A 298 -25.94 2.66 1.56
N ASN A 299 -25.99 1.75 2.56
CA ASN A 299 -26.66 0.45 2.46
C ASN A 299 -26.06 -0.49 1.38
N TYR A 300 -24.76 -0.35 1.08
CA TYR A 300 -24.00 -1.26 0.20
C TYR A 300 -23.65 -2.60 0.88
N TYR A 301 -24.64 -3.24 1.50
CA TYR A 301 -24.43 -4.51 2.20
C TYR A 301 -24.45 -5.71 1.26
N ILE A 302 -23.51 -6.65 1.47
CA ILE A 302 -23.58 -7.99 0.88
C ILE A 302 -24.46 -8.85 1.79
N VAL A 303 -25.68 -9.17 1.33
CA VAL A 303 -26.73 -9.83 2.13
C VAL A 303 -27.00 -11.24 1.63
N TYR A 304 -26.58 -12.26 2.40
CA TYR A 304 -26.89 -13.67 2.12
C TYR A 304 -28.28 -14.06 2.66
N ARG A 305 -29.02 -14.85 1.87
CA ARG A 305 -30.26 -15.53 2.26
C ARG A 305 -30.22 -16.99 1.77
N SER A 306 -30.55 -17.94 2.64
CA SER A 306 -30.83 -19.32 2.23
C SER A 306 -32.19 -19.41 1.57
N THR A 307 -32.29 -20.07 0.42
CA THR A 307 -33.55 -20.33 -0.29
C THR A 307 -33.81 -21.83 -0.39
N GLU A 308 -35.06 -22.23 -0.70
CA GLU A 308 -35.44 -23.63 -0.91
C GLU A 308 -35.06 -24.59 0.25
N GLY A 309 -35.02 -24.09 1.50
CA GLY A 309 -34.62 -24.86 2.67
C GLY A 309 -33.13 -25.19 2.74
N GLY A 310 -32.26 -24.34 2.17
CA GLY A 310 -30.81 -24.57 2.11
C GLY A 310 -30.34 -25.35 0.89
N LYS A 311 -31.23 -25.62 -0.08
CA LYS A 311 -30.86 -26.22 -1.39
C LYS A 311 -30.31 -25.21 -2.39
N ASN A 312 -30.52 -23.92 -2.14
CA ASN A 312 -30.09 -22.81 -2.97
C ASN A 312 -29.86 -21.59 -2.07
N TYR A 313 -29.30 -20.51 -2.62
CA TYR A 313 -29.07 -19.25 -1.91
C TYR A 313 -29.27 -18.04 -2.81
N GLN A 314 -29.34 -16.87 -2.19
CA GLN A 314 -29.27 -15.58 -2.87
C GLN A 314 -28.38 -14.64 -2.06
N ILE A 315 -27.32 -14.13 -2.68
CA ILE A 315 -26.49 -13.03 -2.17
C ILE A 315 -26.94 -11.77 -2.89
N ASN A 316 -27.44 -10.77 -2.19
CA ASN A 316 -27.80 -9.47 -2.76
C ASN A 316 -26.68 -8.47 -2.48
N PHE A 317 -26.37 -7.61 -3.44
CA PHE A 317 -25.38 -6.55 -3.32
C PHE A 317 -25.71 -5.42 -4.31
N LYS A 318 -24.98 -4.31 -4.25
CA LYS A 318 -25.19 -3.13 -5.09
C LYS A 318 -23.86 -2.68 -5.68
N LEU A 319 -23.89 -2.18 -6.91
CA LEU A 319 -22.76 -1.58 -7.61
C LEU A 319 -23.00 -0.09 -7.86
N GLU A 320 -21.91 0.68 -7.88
CA GLU A 320 -21.89 2.14 -8.02
C GLU A 320 -21.76 2.59 -9.49
N THR A 321 -21.07 1.82 -10.34
CA THR A 321 -20.57 2.24 -11.66
C THR A 321 -21.01 1.34 -12.81
N ASP A 322 -21.03 1.91 -14.02
CA ASP A 322 -21.49 1.26 -15.25
C ASP A 322 -20.41 0.46 -16.01
N THR A 323 -19.19 0.35 -15.47
CA THR A 323 -17.97 -0.04 -16.21
C THR A 323 -17.15 -1.17 -15.57
N SER A 324 -17.70 -1.89 -14.58
CA SER A 324 -17.05 -3.11 -14.05
C SER A 324 -17.23 -4.31 -15.00
N GLY A 325 -16.89 -4.15 -16.28
CA GLY A 325 -17.11 -5.14 -17.33
C GLY A 325 -18.57 -5.20 -17.78
N ASP A 326 -19.16 -6.40 -17.81
CA ASP A 326 -20.58 -6.60 -18.12
C ASP A 326 -21.54 -6.13 -16.99
N PHE A 327 -20.97 -5.69 -15.85
CA PHE A 327 -21.71 -5.26 -14.67
C PHE A 327 -21.94 -3.75 -14.68
N LYS A 328 -23.18 -3.36 -14.37
CA LYS A 328 -23.68 -1.98 -14.38
C LYS A 328 -24.07 -1.50 -12.99
N ALA A 329 -24.23 -0.18 -12.83
CA ALA A 329 -24.67 0.41 -11.57
C ALA A 329 -26.08 -0.09 -11.21
N GLY A 330 -26.34 -0.29 -9.91
CA GLY A 330 -27.64 -0.73 -9.40
C GLY A 330 -27.57 -1.99 -8.54
N GLU A 331 -28.73 -2.62 -8.31
CA GLU A 331 -28.86 -3.83 -7.49
C GLU A 331 -28.61 -5.10 -8.29
N TRP A 332 -27.89 -6.04 -7.68
CA TRP A 332 -27.54 -7.33 -8.25
C TRP A 332 -27.77 -8.44 -7.23
N PHE A 333 -28.01 -9.65 -7.75
CA PHE A 333 -27.99 -10.86 -6.93
C PHE A 333 -27.14 -11.96 -7.54
N ALA A 334 -26.59 -12.82 -6.68
CA ALA A 334 -25.84 -14.01 -7.05
C ALA A 334 -26.43 -15.27 -6.41
N ASN A 335 -26.39 -16.37 -7.15
CA ASN A 335 -26.76 -17.71 -6.68
C ASN A 335 -25.82 -18.76 -7.33
N ILE A 336 -26.07 -20.05 -7.13
CA ILE A 336 -25.26 -21.15 -7.71
C ILE A 336 -25.06 -21.03 -9.25
N LYS A 337 -25.96 -20.37 -9.99
CA LYS A 337 -25.91 -20.26 -11.46
C LYS A 337 -25.07 -19.09 -11.98
N GLY A 338 -24.69 -18.14 -11.11
CA GLY A 338 -23.98 -16.93 -11.53
C GLY A 338 -24.47 -15.67 -10.83
N ILE A 339 -24.25 -14.53 -11.47
CA ILE A 339 -24.55 -13.18 -10.98
C ILE A 339 -25.47 -12.50 -12.01
N PHE A 340 -26.55 -11.87 -11.53
CA PHE A 340 -27.65 -11.35 -12.36
C PHE A 340 -28.13 -9.99 -11.81
N PRO A 341 -28.62 -9.08 -12.67
CA PRO A 341 -29.28 -7.86 -12.21
C PRO A 341 -30.58 -8.22 -11.46
N ASN A 342 -30.92 -7.44 -10.44
CA ASN A 342 -32.13 -7.62 -9.60
C ASN A 342 -33.40 -7.06 -10.28
#